data_AF-A0A8S3IQV1-F1
#
_entry.id   AF-A0A8S3IQV1-F1
#
_cell.length_a   1.000
_cell.length_b   1.000
_cell.length_c   1.000
_cell.angle_alpha   90.00
_cell.angle_beta   90.00
_cell.angle_gamma   90.00
#
_symmetry.space_group_name_H-M   'P 1'
#
loop_
_entity.id
_entity.type
_entity.pdbx_description
1 polymer ?
#
loop_
_entity_poly.entity_id
_entity_poly.type
_entity_poly.pdbx_seq_one_letter_code
_entity_poly.pdbx_strand_id
1 'polypeptide(L)'
;TLKVLELRSCKTGHKGAMHLACLLRTNQTLTHLDLKYCDIENQGVKELTDALRTNKSLTTLFLSHNKIDAEGVEYLIEALEDNKTLLQIRDTSASNDNQNLVSVNVAIQMRNNKVIVNLLYSKLGDK
;
A
#
# COMPACT_ATOMS: atom_id res chain seq x y z
N THR A 1 22.08 3.47 -9.57
CA THR A 1 21.28 4.14 -8.51
C THR A 1 19.83 4.17 -8.94
N LEU A 2 19.08 3.10 -8.68
CA LEU A 2 17.70 2.98 -9.18
C LEU A 2 16.75 3.85 -8.35
N LYS A 3 15.99 4.74 -9.01
CA LYS A 3 15.07 5.68 -8.34
C LYS A 3 13.60 5.33 -8.53
N VAL A 4 13.26 4.69 -9.65
CA VAL A 4 11.89 4.35 -10.04
C VAL A 4 11.88 2.90 -10.50
N LEU A 5 10.88 2.14 -10.07
CA LEU A 5 10.62 0.77 -10.51
C LEU A 5 9.14 0.62 -10.83
N GLU A 6 8.84 0.27 -12.07
CA GLU A 6 7.47 0.09 -12.56
C GLU A 6 7.28 -1.38 -12.97
N LEU A 7 6.38 -2.08 -12.29
CA LEU A 7 6.06 -3.48 -12.53
C LEU A 7 4.56 -3.68 -12.76
N ARG A 8 3.87 -2.64 -13.24
CA ARG A 8 2.44 -2.68 -13.52
C ARG A 8 2.09 -3.86 -14.42
N SER A 9 1.05 -4.60 -14.06
CA SER A 9 0.58 -5.78 -14.81
C SER A 9 1.61 -6.90 -14.94
N CYS A 10 2.71 -6.86 -14.18
CA CYS A 10 3.53 -8.04 -13.94
C CYS A 10 2.77 -8.90 -12.92
N LYS A 11 2.59 -10.20 -13.22
CA LYS A 11 1.99 -11.19 -12.31
C LYS A 11 2.94 -11.48 -11.13
N THR A 12 3.19 -10.46 -10.34
CA THR A 12 4.09 -10.44 -9.20
C THR A 12 3.55 -11.38 -8.13
N GLY A 13 2.25 -11.27 -7.81
CA GLY A 13 1.59 -12.03 -6.76
C GLY A 13 2.26 -11.87 -5.39
N HIS A 14 1.88 -12.72 -4.44
CA HIS A 14 2.49 -12.76 -3.10
C HIS A 14 4.03 -12.98 -3.13
N LYS A 15 4.53 -13.91 -3.95
CA LYS A 15 5.97 -14.20 -4.05
C LYS A 15 6.76 -13.02 -4.58
N GLY A 16 6.27 -12.33 -5.61
CA GLY A 16 6.94 -11.15 -6.13
C GLY A 16 6.91 -9.99 -5.12
N ALA A 17 5.80 -9.83 -4.37
CA ALA A 17 5.73 -8.84 -3.29
C ALA A 17 6.76 -9.12 -2.19
N MET A 18 6.99 -10.39 -1.84
CA MET A 18 8.06 -10.80 -0.91
C MET A 18 9.46 -10.42 -1.42
N HIS A 19 9.76 -10.66 -2.70
CA HIS A 19 11.06 -10.25 -3.27
C HIS A 19 11.23 -8.73 -3.28
N LEU A 20 10.15 -8.00 -3.58
CA LEU A 20 10.13 -6.54 -3.51
C LEU A 20 10.32 -6.03 -2.08
N ALA A 21 9.75 -6.70 -1.08
CA ALA A 21 10.01 -6.40 0.32
C ALA A 21 11.49 -6.58 0.68
N CYS A 22 12.12 -7.68 0.26
CA CYS A 22 13.57 -7.87 0.42
C CYS A 22 14.39 -6.75 -0.25
N LEU A 23 13.99 -6.35 -1.47
CA LEU A 23 14.61 -5.22 -2.17
C LEU A 23 14.45 -3.93 -1.38
N LEU A 24 13.26 -3.63 -0.84
CA LEU A 24 13.02 -2.42 -0.05
C LEU A 24 13.80 -2.40 1.26
N ARG A 25 14.10 -3.55 1.89
CA ARG A 25 14.93 -3.54 3.11
C ARG A 25 16.36 -3.07 2.85
N THR A 26 16.89 -3.31 1.65
CA THR A 26 18.29 -3.04 1.31
C THR A 26 18.48 -1.81 0.42
N ASN A 27 17.49 -1.48 -0.42
CA ASN A 27 17.55 -0.37 -1.36
C ASN A 27 17.09 0.93 -0.68
N GLN A 28 18.05 1.82 -0.40
CA GLN A 28 17.80 3.16 0.15
C GLN A 28 17.82 4.26 -0.92
N THR A 29 17.65 3.89 -2.20
CA THR A 29 17.65 4.83 -3.31
C THR A 29 16.31 4.92 -4.04
N LEU A 30 15.52 3.85 -4.01
CA LEU A 30 14.23 3.77 -4.69
C LEU A 30 13.23 4.71 -4.02
N THR A 31 12.62 5.58 -4.81
CA THR A 31 11.69 6.62 -4.35
C THR A 31 10.26 6.37 -4.82
N HIS A 32 10.09 5.63 -5.93
CA HIS A 32 8.82 5.35 -6.59
C HIS A 32 8.72 3.87 -6.97
N LEU A 33 7.62 3.23 -6.58
CA LEU A 33 7.32 1.83 -6.88
C LEU A 33 5.87 1.69 -7.39
N ASP A 34 5.69 1.22 -8.63
CA ASP A 34 4.37 0.97 -9.23
C ASP A 34 4.09 -0.53 -9.33
N LEU A 35 3.09 -1.01 -8.56
CA LEU A 35 2.64 -2.39 -8.50
C LEU A 35 1.15 -2.54 -8.83
N LYS A 36 0.61 -1.67 -9.70
CA LYS A 36 -0.80 -1.79 -10.09
C LYS A 36 -1.05 -3.07 -10.90
N TYR A 37 -2.21 -3.70 -10.72
CA TYR A 37 -2.60 -4.92 -11.45
C TYR A 37 -1.60 -6.08 -11.30
N CYS A 38 -1.06 -6.28 -10.10
CA CYS A 38 0.00 -7.26 -9.84
C CYS A 38 -0.47 -8.54 -9.14
N ASP A 39 -1.78 -8.75 -8.99
CA ASP A 39 -2.38 -9.85 -8.22
C ASP A 39 -1.84 -9.94 -6.78
N ILE A 40 -1.47 -8.81 -6.19
CA ILE A 40 -0.99 -8.76 -4.80
C ILE A 40 -2.18 -8.95 -3.87
N GLU A 41 -2.05 -9.87 -2.92
CA GLU A 41 -3.03 -10.17 -1.87
C GLU A 41 -2.56 -9.60 -0.52
N ASN A 42 -3.41 -9.61 0.51
CA ASN A 42 -3.11 -9.06 1.85
C ASN A 42 -1.74 -9.52 2.40
N GLN A 43 -1.39 -10.80 2.22
CA GLN A 43 -0.09 -11.31 2.66
C GLN A 43 1.07 -10.60 1.96
N GLY A 44 0.97 -10.34 0.66
CA GLY A 44 1.99 -9.59 -0.07
C GLY A 44 2.07 -8.13 0.37
N VAL A 45 0.93 -7.52 0.71
CA VAL A 45 0.89 -6.18 1.30
C VAL A 45 1.61 -6.16 2.65
N LYS A 46 1.34 -7.12 3.52
CA LYS A 46 1.99 -7.26 4.83
C LYS A 46 3.52 -7.29 4.72
N GLU A 47 4.06 -8.12 3.82
CA GLU A 47 5.50 -8.19 3.57
C GLU A 47 6.07 -6.83 3.12
N LEU A 48 5.37 -6.15 2.20
CA LEU A 48 5.78 -4.82 1.73
C LEU A 48 5.75 -3.82 2.89
N THR A 49 4.70 -3.79 3.70
CA THR A 49 4.56 -2.87 4.83
C THR A 49 5.61 -3.11 5.91
N ASP A 50 5.96 -4.36 6.19
CA ASP A 50 7.04 -4.71 7.12
C ASP A 50 8.41 -4.22 6.65
N ALA A 51 8.67 -4.22 5.33
CA ALA A 51 9.87 -3.63 4.76
C ALA A 51 9.82 -2.10 4.77
N LEU A 52 8.64 -1.51 4.55
CA LEU A 52 8.46 -0.07 4.54
C LEU A 52 8.72 0.55 5.92
N ARG A 53 8.39 -0.11 7.04
CA ARG A 53 8.67 0.46 8.38
C ARG A 53 10.14 0.91 8.54
N THR A 54 11.08 0.17 7.96
CA THR A 54 12.52 0.49 8.01
C THR A 54 13.05 1.23 6.78
N ASN A 55 12.40 1.13 5.61
CA ASN A 55 12.83 1.88 4.43
C ASN A 55 12.58 3.38 4.59
N LYS A 56 13.63 4.19 4.44
CA LYS A 56 13.57 5.66 4.59
C LYS A 56 13.68 6.44 3.27
N SER A 57 13.62 5.73 2.14
CA SER A 57 13.84 6.28 0.80
C SER A 57 12.59 6.28 -0.07
N LEU A 58 11.70 5.31 0.10
CA LEU A 58 10.51 5.18 -0.72
C LEU A 58 9.48 6.24 -0.31
N THR A 59 9.08 7.06 -1.27
CA THR A 59 8.14 8.16 -1.05
C THR A 59 6.76 7.87 -1.65
N THR A 60 6.71 7.05 -2.71
CA THR A 60 5.49 6.77 -3.47
C THR A 60 5.37 5.28 -3.77
N LEU A 61 4.22 4.70 -3.42
CA LEU A 61 3.84 3.32 -3.72
C LEU A 61 2.45 3.25 -4.38
N PHE A 62 2.33 2.59 -5.54
CA PHE A 62 1.04 2.33 -6.18
C PHE A 62 0.65 0.87 -6.03
N LEU A 63 -0.55 0.61 -5.49
CA LEU A 63 -1.09 -0.73 -5.27
C LEU A 63 -2.49 -0.91 -5.89
N SER A 64 -2.89 -0.01 -6.79
CA SER A 64 -4.24 -0.03 -7.38
C SER A 64 -4.55 -1.32 -8.13
N HIS A 65 -5.81 -1.76 -8.11
CA HIS A 65 -6.27 -2.95 -8.81
C HIS A 65 -5.48 -4.23 -8.43
N ASN A 66 -5.23 -4.39 -7.13
CA ASN A 66 -4.77 -5.63 -6.52
C ASN A 66 -5.91 -6.27 -5.71
N LYS A 67 -5.66 -7.43 -5.10
CA LYS A 67 -6.64 -8.18 -4.29
C LYS A 67 -6.47 -7.85 -2.81
N ILE A 68 -6.61 -6.56 -2.48
CA ILE A 68 -6.42 -6.02 -1.12
C ILE A 68 -7.80 -5.75 -0.53
N ASP A 69 -8.09 -6.33 0.63
CA ASP A 69 -9.31 -6.06 1.39
C ASP A 69 -9.04 -5.20 2.64
N ALA A 70 -10.01 -5.12 3.55
CA ALA A 70 -9.90 -4.33 4.77
C ALA A 70 -8.68 -4.70 5.63
N GLU A 71 -8.32 -5.98 5.76
CA GLU A 71 -7.15 -6.43 6.52
C GLU A 71 -5.87 -5.92 5.86
N GLY A 72 -5.78 -6.02 4.53
CA GLY A 72 -4.66 -5.48 3.78
C GLY A 72 -4.50 -3.96 3.93
N VAL A 73 -5.60 -3.23 4.07
CA VAL A 73 -5.60 -1.78 4.33
C VAL A 73 -5.11 -1.47 5.75
N GLU A 74 -5.47 -2.26 6.75
CA GLU A 74 -4.96 -2.09 8.12
C GLU A 74 -3.42 -2.16 8.18
N TYR A 75 -2.81 -3.14 7.49
CA TYR A 75 -1.34 -3.23 7.39
C TYR A 75 -0.72 -1.96 6.78
N LEU A 76 -1.36 -1.37 5.77
CA LEU A 76 -0.88 -0.12 5.15
C LEU A 76 -0.99 1.07 6.10
N ILE A 77 -2.05 1.14 6.91
CA ILE A 77 -2.25 2.18 7.92
C ILE A 77 -1.15 2.11 8.97
N GLU A 78 -0.95 0.94 9.58
CA GLU A 78 0.07 0.75 10.62
C GLU A 78 1.48 1.13 10.13
N ALA A 79 1.86 0.69 8.93
CA ALA A 79 3.19 1.02 8.40
C ALA A 79 3.35 2.51 8.07
N LEU A 80 2.27 3.24 7.76
CA LEU A 80 2.30 4.69 7.56
C LEU A 80 2.41 5.46 8.88
N GLU A 81 1.87 4.92 9.98
CA GLU A 81 2.06 5.49 11.32
C GLU A 81 3.55 5.46 11.72
N ASP A 82 4.22 4.34 11.42
CA ASP A 82 5.65 4.14 11.72
C ASP A 82 6.58 4.82 10.70
N ASN A 83 6.20 4.88 9.43
CA ASN A 83 7.04 5.40 8.35
C ASN A 83 6.81 6.89 8.06
N LYS A 84 7.71 7.74 8.56
CA LYS A 84 7.71 9.20 8.33
C LYS A 84 8.28 9.65 6.98
N THR A 85 8.75 8.73 6.13
CA THR A 85 9.30 9.04 4.80
C THR A 85 8.35 8.71 3.66
N LEU A 86 7.52 7.67 3.82
CA LEU A 86 6.50 7.33 2.84
C LEU A 86 5.41 8.42 2.86
N LEU A 87 5.27 9.10 1.72
CA LEU A 87 4.37 10.26 1.58
C LEU A 87 3.03 9.87 0.98
N GLN A 88 3.02 8.85 0.13
CA GLN A 88 1.85 8.53 -0.67
C GLN A 88 1.76 7.03 -1.00
N ILE A 89 0.57 6.47 -0.72
CA ILE A 89 0.10 5.18 -1.25
C ILE A 89 -1.13 5.47 -2.11
N ARG A 90 -1.14 5.00 -3.36
CA ARG A 90 -2.29 5.14 -4.25
C ARG A 90 -2.90 3.78 -4.54
N ASP A 91 -4.08 3.54 -3.99
CA ASP A 91 -4.97 2.48 -4.47
C ASP A 91 -6.28 3.11 -4.99
N THR A 92 -6.47 2.93 -6.29
CA THR A 92 -7.62 3.36 -7.08
C THR A 92 -8.37 2.12 -7.50
N SER A 93 -8.84 1.33 -6.55
CA SER A 93 -9.83 0.28 -6.79
C SER A 93 -11.17 0.94 -7.12
N ALA A 94 -11.29 1.52 -8.32
CA ALA A 94 -12.57 1.66 -8.99
C ALA A 94 -12.96 0.27 -9.53
N SER A 95 -13.32 -0.63 -8.61
CA SER A 95 -14.05 -1.84 -8.96
C SER A 95 -15.52 -1.46 -8.98
N ASN A 96 -16.11 -1.48 -10.17
CA ASN A 96 -17.53 -1.16 -10.36
C ASN A 96 -18.44 -2.30 -9.91
N ASP A 97 -17.88 -3.40 -9.41
CA ASP A 97 -18.63 -4.57 -8.96
C ASP A 97 -18.28 -4.88 -7.49
N ASN A 98 -19.36 -4.94 -6.69
CA ASN A 98 -19.48 -5.44 -5.32
C ASN A 98 -19.22 -4.44 -4.16
N GLN A 99 -20.24 -4.31 -3.31
CA GLN A 99 -20.49 -3.26 -2.32
C GLN A 99 -19.62 -3.30 -1.05
N ASN A 100 -18.32 -3.61 -1.12
CA ASN A 100 -17.52 -3.73 0.12
C ASN A 100 -16.04 -3.34 0.06
N LEU A 101 -15.62 -2.55 -0.93
CA LEU A 101 -14.22 -2.12 -1.02
C LEU A 101 -14.12 -0.62 -0.76
N VAL A 102 -13.80 -0.31 0.50
CA VAL A 102 -13.38 1.01 0.95
C VAL A 102 -12.25 1.48 0.04
N SER A 103 -12.54 2.48 -0.79
CA SER A 103 -11.57 3.08 -1.69
C SER A 103 -10.39 3.61 -0.87
N VAL A 104 -9.18 3.13 -1.16
CA VAL A 104 -7.92 3.56 -0.54
C VAL A 104 -7.52 4.94 -1.07
N ASN A 105 -8.37 5.93 -0.87
CA ASN A 105 -8.03 7.35 -1.05
C ASN A 105 -7.22 7.89 0.16
N VAL A 106 -6.56 6.99 0.88
CA VAL A 106 -6.30 7.13 2.33
C VAL A 106 -4.93 7.78 2.62
N ALA A 107 -3.92 7.63 1.77
CA ALA A 107 -2.58 8.08 2.16
C ALA A 107 -2.34 9.61 2.14
N ILE A 108 -3.06 10.38 1.32
CA ILE A 108 -2.88 11.86 1.28
C ILE A 108 -3.60 12.53 2.47
N GLN A 109 -4.67 11.91 2.99
CA GLN A 109 -5.44 12.44 4.11
C GLN A 109 -4.86 12.03 5.48
N MET A 110 -4.12 10.91 5.59
CA MET A 110 -3.65 10.39 6.89
C MET A 110 -2.59 11.25 7.61
N ARG A 111 -1.78 12.06 6.91
CA ARG A 111 -0.85 12.99 7.59
C ARG A 111 -1.50 14.28 8.09
N ASN A 112 -2.60 14.71 7.47
CA ASN A 112 -3.23 16.00 7.76
C ASN A 112 -4.61 15.89 8.42
N ASN A 113 -5.17 14.69 8.58
CA ASN A 113 -6.54 14.56 9.04
C ASN A 113 -6.76 13.33 9.92
N LYS A 114 -6.56 13.51 11.24
CA LYS A 114 -7.04 12.58 12.28
C LYS A 114 -8.55 12.26 12.16
N VAL A 115 -9.32 13.01 11.36
CA VAL A 115 -10.77 12.84 11.18
C VAL A 115 -11.14 11.75 10.18
N ILE A 116 -10.32 11.46 9.15
CA ILE A 116 -10.72 10.49 8.10
C ILE A 116 -10.52 9.04 8.52
N VAL A 117 -9.51 8.75 9.35
CA VAL A 117 -9.35 7.41 9.95
C VAL A 117 -10.59 7.05 10.78
N ASN A 118 -11.14 8.00 11.57
CA ASN A 118 -12.39 7.79 12.32
C ASN A 118 -13.62 7.58 11.42
N LEU A 119 -13.68 8.23 10.25
CA LEU A 119 -14.79 8.04 9.32
C LEU A 119 -14.75 6.67 8.60
N LEU A 120 -13.57 6.10 8.41
CA LEU A 120 -13.39 4.74 7.88
C LEU A 120 -13.77 3.68 8.92
N TYR A 121 -13.39 3.86 10.19
CA TYR A 121 -13.85 3.01 11.29
C TYR A 121 -15.37 3.04 11.46
N SER A 122 -16.02 4.22 11.32
CA SER A 122 -17.48 4.34 11.47
C SER A 122 -18.30 3.60 10.40
N LYS A 123 -17.68 3.24 9.26
CA LYS A 123 -18.33 2.44 8.21
C LYS A 123 -17.97 0.95 8.22
N LEU A 124 -16.96 0.58 9.01
CA LEU A 124 -16.56 -0.82 9.23
C LEU A 124 -17.24 -1.42 10.48
N GLY A 125 -17.77 -0.57 11.37
CA GLY A 125 -18.39 -0.95 12.64
C GLY A 125 -19.89 -1.27 12.61
N ASP A 126 -20.59 -1.06 11.49
CA ASP A 126 -22.02 -1.41 11.38
C ASP A 126 -22.17 -2.75 10.64
N LYS A 127 -22.08 -3.84 11.40
CA LYS A 127 -22.74 -5.10 11.09
C LYS A 127 -23.79 -5.39 12.16
#